data_AF-A0A257VIR0-F1
#
_entry.id   AF-A0A257VIR0-F1
#
_cell.length_a   1.000
_cell.length_b   1.000
_cell.length_c   1.000
_cell.angle_alpha   90.00
_cell.angle_beta   90.00
_cell.angle_gamma   90.00
#
_symmetry.space_group_name_H-M   'P 1'
#
loop_
_entity.id
_entity.type
_entity.pdbx_description
1 polymer ?
#
loop_
_entity_poly.entity_id
_entity_poly.type
_entity_poly.pdbx_seq_one_letter_code
_entity_poly.pdbx_strand_id
1 'polypeptide(L)'
;MTKRVSLFVTCVVDQLLPSAGLAMAEVLARAGYEVEFRPAQTCCGRPAYEAGCREQAQLVGEHFLTSFADAEYVVTPSTACATMLRKRLPEFGGLAARELAGRV
;
A
#
# COMPACT_ATOMS: atom_id res chain seq x y z
N MET A 1 -5.84 -23.99 -1.05
CA MET A 1 -4.86 -23.12 -0.36
C MET A 1 -5.41 -21.70 -0.45
N THR A 2 -5.63 -21.06 0.70
CA THR A 2 -6.13 -19.69 0.78
C THR A 2 -4.95 -18.73 0.56
N LYS A 3 -5.08 -17.78 -0.36
CA LYS A 3 -4.04 -16.77 -0.62
C LYS A 3 -4.06 -15.68 0.44
N ARG A 4 -2.89 -15.16 0.81
CA ARG A 4 -2.76 -14.07 1.79
C ARG A 4 -2.74 -12.71 1.10
N VAL A 5 -3.48 -11.74 1.64
CA VAL A 5 -3.53 -10.37 1.14
C VAL A 5 -3.20 -9.39 2.26
N SER A 6 -2.17 -8.57 2.05
CA SER A 6 -1.84 -7.46 2.93
C SER A 6 -2.71 -6.26 2.54
N LEU A 7 -3.70 -5.93 3.37
CA LEU A 7 -4.58 -4.81 3.12
C LEU A 7 -3.86 -3.49 3.45
N PHE A 8 -3.57 -2.71 2.41
CA PHE A 8 -3.15 -1.32 2.53
C PHE A 8 -4.38 -0.41 2.49
N VAL A 9 -4.91 -0.09 3.67
CA VAL A 9 -6.16 0.68 3.82
C VAL A 9 -6.02 2.10 3.29
N THR A 10 -4.80 2.65 3.26
CA THR A 10 -4.44 4.06 2.97
C THR A 10 -4.68 5.01 4.14
N CYS A 11 -3.85 6.05 4.21
CA CYS A 11 -3.96 7.08 5.25
C CYS A 11 -5.31 7.83 5.23
N VAL A 12 -5.92 8.03 4.06
CA VAL A 12 -7.21 8.74 3.95
C VAL A 12 -8.35 7.90 4.51
N VAL A 13 -8.42 6.63 4.14
CA VAL A 13 -9.46 5.72 4.65
C VAL A 13 -9.29 5.51 6.14
N ASP A 14 -8.06 5.28 6.61
CA ASP A 14 -7.78 5.08 8.03
C ASP A 14 -8.24 6.26 8.89
N GLN A 15 -7.98 7.49 8.45
CA GLN A 15 -8.26 8.70 9.24
C GLN A 15 -9.67 9.26 9.05
N LEU A 16 -10.27 9.10 7.85
CA LEU A 16 -11.52 9.79 7.50
C LEU A 16 -12.70 8.85 7.23
N LEU A 17 -12.43 7.61 6.80
CA LEU A 17 -13.46 6.65 6.37
C LEU A 17 -13.17 5.22 6.85
N PRO A 18 -12.92 4.99 8.16
CA PRO A 18 -12.43 3.71 8.67
C PRO A 18 -13.39 2.54 8.37
N SER A 19 -14.70 2.82 8.29
CA SER A 19 -15.72 1.83 7.90
C SER A 19 -15.48 1.24 6.51
N ALA A 20 -14.91 1.99 5.57
CA ALA A 20 -14.57 1.49 4.24
C ALA A 20 -13.41 0.48 4.29
N GLY A 21 -12.41 0.70 5.16
CA GLY A 21 -11.32 -0.24 5.39
C GLY A 21 -11.82 -1.56 5.99
N LEU A 22 -12.72 -1.49 6.98
CA LEU A 22 -13.36 -2.66 7.56
C LEU A 22 -14.20 -3.42 6.53
N ALA A 23 -15.00 -2.72 5.73
CA ALA A 23 -15.81 -3.32 4.68
C ALA A 23 -14.95 -4.03 3.62
N MET A 24 -13.81 -3.47 3.23
CA MET A 24 -12.87 -4.16 2.34
C MET A 24 -12.32 -5.44 2.93
N ALA A 25 -11.93 -5.42 4.20
CA ALA A 25 -11.44 -6.61 4.89
C ALA A 25 -12.52 -7.71 4.90
N GLU A 26 -13.78 -7.34 5.17
CA GLU A 26 -14.90 -8.29 5.12
C GLU A 26 -15.10 -8.86 3.70
N VAL A 27 -15.11 -8.02 2.67
CA VAL A 27 -15.27 -8.47 1.27
C VAL A 27 -14.16 -9.44 0.87
N LEU A 28 -12.91 -9.14 1.19
CA LEU A 28 -11.77 -10.00 0.87
C LEU A 28 -11.84 -11.33 1.64
N ALA A 29 -12.21 -11.29 2.92
CA ALA A 29 -12.39 -12.50 3.73
C ALA A 29 -13.50 -13.39 3.17
N ARG A 30 -14.65 -12.81 2.80
CA ARG A 30 -15.78 -13.53 2.17
C ARG A 30 -15.44 -14.09 0.79
N ALA A 31 -14.52 -13.46 0.07
CA ALA A 31 -13.98 -13.97 -1.19
C ALA A 31 -12.96 -15.11 -1.00
N GLY A 32 -12.66 -15.50 0.25
CA GLY A 32 -11.79 -16.64 0.56
C GLY A 32 -10.30 -16.29 0.66
N TYR A 33 -9.94 -15.03 0.91
CA TYR A 33 -8.56 -14.60 1.17
C TYR A 33 -8.27 -14.54 2.68
N GLU A 34 -7.03 -14.85 3.08
CA GLU A 34 -6.51 -14.54 4.42
C GLU A 34 -6.09 -13.07 4.42
N VAL A 35 -6.86 -12.21 5.09
CA VAL A 35 -6.61 -10.77 5.12
C VAL A 35 -5.73 -10.44 6.32
N GLU A 36 -4.57 -9.83 6.08
CA GLU A 36 -3.73 -9.28 7.13
C GLU A 36 -3.72 -7.75 7.08
N PHE A 37 -3.76 -7.12 8.25
CA PHE A 37 -3.53 -5.69 8.41
C PHE A 37 -2.18 -5.49 9.07
N ARG A 38 -1.35 -4.61 8.50
CA ARG A 38 -0.01 -4.30 9.00
C ARG A 38 -0.05 -2.97 9.75
N PRO A 39 0.08 -2.95 11.10
CA PRO A 39 -0.05 -1.71 11.88
C PRO A 39 1.03 -0.66 11.59
N ALA A 40 2.17 -1.09 11.04
CA ALA A 40 3.24 -0.19 10.64
C ALA A 40 2.94 0.57 9.33
N GLN A 41 1.86 0.26 8.60
CA GLN A 41 1.54 0.98 7.35
C GLN A 41 1.25 2.45 7.61
N THR A 42 1.70 3.34 6.70
CA THR A 42 1.47 4.79 6.80
C THR A 42 0.90 5.35 5.48
N CYS A 43 1.57 6.32 4.86
CA CYS A 43 1.20 6.91 3.58
C CYS A 43 1.95 6.21 2.44
N CYS A 44 1.42 6.27 1.21
CA CYS A 44 2.14 5.82 0.01
C CYS A 44 3.12 6.87 -0.54
N GLY A 45 3.19 8.06 0.07
CA GLY A 45 4.07 9.16 -0.34
C GLY A 45 3.54 10.03 -1.48
N ARG A 46 2.37 9.71 -2.05
CA ARG A 46 1.81 10.42 -3.21
C ARG A 46 1.65 11.94 -3.01
N PRO A 47 1.12 12.45 -1.89
CA PRO A 47 0.97 13.91 -1.72
C PRO A 47 2.31 14.65 -1.79
N ALA A 48 3.35 14.12 -1.15
CA ALA A 48 4.70 14.69 -1.22
C ALA A 48 5.27 14.62 -2.65
N TYR A 49 5.06 13.50 -3.34
CA TYR A 49 5.49 13.34 -4.74
C TYR A 49 4.81 14.36 -5.67
N GLU A 50 3.50 14.55 -5.55
CA GLU A 50 2.74 15.50 -6.38
C GLU A 50 3.12 16.96 -6.06
N ALA A 51 3.49 17.26 -4.82
CA ALA A 51 3.95 18.60 -4.39
C ALA A 51 5.41 18.92 -4.77
N GLY A 52 6.14 17.99 -5.40
CA GLY A 52 7.56 18.16 -5.72
C GLY A 52 8.53 17.92 -4.56
N CYS A 53 8.02 17.53 -3.38
CA CYS A 53 8.79 17.15 -2.20
C CYS A 53 9.37 15.72 -2.36
N ARG A 54 10.31 15.55 -3.29
CA ARG A 54 10.86 14.24 -3.71
C ARG A 54 11.55 13.49 -2.58
N GLU A 55 12.33 14.18 -1.74
CA GLU A 55 13.04 13.56 -0.61
C GLU A 55 12.04 12.99 0.42
N GLN A 56 11.00 13.74 0.76
CA GLN A 56 9.95 13.28 1.66
C GLN A 56 9.15 12.12 1.06
N ALA A 57 8.88 12.16 -0.24
CA ALA A 57 8.24 11.05 -0.94
C ALA A 57 9.11 9.78 -0.91
N GLN A 58 10.43 9.93 -1.03
CA GLN A 58 11.38 8.83 -0.93
C GLN A 58 11.39 8.24 0.49
N LEU A 59 11.51 9.06 1.54
CA LEU A 59 11.50 8.58 2.92
C LEU A 59 10.22 7.79 3.26
N VAL A 60 9.06 8.30 2.84
CA VAL A 60 7.78 7.60 3.02
C VAL A 60 7.73 6.31 2.19
N GLY A 61 8.28 6.34 0.97
CA GLY A 61 8.40 5.17 0.11
C GLY A 61 9.25 4.07 0.72
N GLU A 62 10.41 4.39 1.30
CA GLU A 62 11.30 3.44 1.97
C GLU A 62 10.63 2.76 3.16
N HIS A 63 9.87 3.52 3.94
CA HIS A 63 9.05 2.97 5.02
C HIS A 63 7.98 2.01 4.50
N PHE A 64 7.32 2.36 3.39
CA PHE A 64 6.34 1.48 2.74
C PHE A 64 6.99 0.16 2.29
N LEU A 65 8.14 0.25 1.60
CA LEU A 65 8.88 -0.93 1.14
C LEU A 65 9.26 -1.84 2.30
N THR A 66 9.68 -1.26 3.42
CA THR A 66 10.02 -2.01 4.64
C THR A 66 8.79 -2.69 5.25
N SER A 67 7.67 -1.97 5.34
CA SER A 67 6.44 -2.48 5.97
C SER A 67 5.78 -3.62 5.18
N PHE A 68 6.00 -3.67 3.86
CA PHE A 68 5.38 -4.63 2.94
C PHE A 68 6.39 -5.54 2.23
N ALA A 69 7.64 -5.63 2.72
CA ALA A 69 8.71 -6.36 2.05
C ALA A 69 8.33 -7.82 1.73
N ASP A 70 7.72 -8.49 2.71
CA ASP A 70 7.30 -9.90 2.71
C ASP A 70 5.85 -10.12 2.26
N ALA A 71 5.14 -9.08 1.82
CA ALA A 71 3.75 -9.21 1.38
C ALA A 71 3.63 -10.07 0.11
N GLU A 72 2.77 -11.09 0.10
CA GLU A 72 2.50 -11.87 -1.13
C GLU A 72 1.76 -11.01 -2.16
N TYR A 73 0.69 -10.35 -1.71
CA TYR A 73 -0.10 -9.38 -2.46
C TYR A 73 -0.42 -8.19 -1.58
N VAL A 74 -0.36 -6.98 -2.14
CA VAL A 74 -0.81 -5.75 -1.48
C VAL A 74 -2.09 -5.28 -2.15
N VAL A 75 -3.19 -5.18 -1.40
CA VAL A 75 -4.48 -4.72 -1.94
C VAL A 75 -4.83 -3.38 -1.33
N THR A 76 -5.30 -2.43 -2.14
CA THR A 76 -5.66 -1.08 -1.67
C THR A 76 -6.93 -0.55 -2.32
N PRO A 77 -7.79 0.21 -1.60
CA PRO A 77 -8.99 0.85 -2.18
C PRO A 77 -8.68 2.00 -3.13
N SER A 78 -7.43 2.47 -3.17
CA SER A 78 -7.08 3.71 -3.84
C SER A 78 -6.26 3.47 -5.10
N THR A 79 -6.87 3.69 -6.26
CA THR A 79 -6.16 3.69 -7.56
C THR A 79 -5.00 4.69 -7.57
N ALA A 80 -5.15 5.79 -6.85
CA ALA A 80 -4.14 6.80 -6.66
C ALA A 80 -2.91 6.24 -5.92
N CYS A 81 -3.13 5.56 -4.79
CA CYS A 81 -2.05 4.89 -4.06
C CYS A 81 -1.46 3.73 -4.86
N ALA A 82 -2.28 2.91 -5.51
CA ALA A 82 -1.81 1.84 -6.39
C ALA A 82 -0.92 2.40 -7.52
N THR A 83 -1.28 3.53 -8.12
CA THR A 83 -0.47 4.19 -9.15
C THR A 83 0.85 4.70 -8.58
N MET A 84 0.83 5.31 -7.40
CA MET A 84 2.04 5.75 -6.71
C MET A 84 3.01 4.57 -6.50
N LEU A 85 2.52 3.47 -5.91
CA LEU A 85 3.33 2.28 -5.61
C LEU A 85 3.82 1.56 -6.88
N ARG A 86 2.98 1.45 -7.91
CA ARG A 86 3.30 0.70 -9.12
C ARG A 86 4.12 1.46 -10.14
N LYS A 87 3.97 2.79 -10.22
CA LYS A 87 4.55 3.59 -11.29
C LYS A 87 5.55 4.64 -10.81
N ARG A 88 5.39 5.20 -9.61
CA ARG A 88 6.23 6.30 -9.11
C ARG A 88 7.30 5.84 -8.14
N LEU A 89 6.96 4.99 -7.19
CA LEU A 89 7.91 4.43 -6.23
C LEU A 89 9.10 3.73 -6.92
N PRO A 90 8.95 3.01 -8.06
CA PRO A 90 10.10 2.44 -8.78
C PRO A 90 11.08 3.46 -9.38
N GLU A 91 10.71 4.74 -9.47
CA GLU A 91 11.58 5.81 -9.97
C GLU A 91 12.72 6.13 -8.98
N PHE A 92 12.53 5.85 -7.69
CA PHE A 92 13.49 6.17 -6.63
C PHE A 92 13.71 5.05 -5.59
N GLY A 93 12.86 4.02 -5.54
CA GLY A 93 12.93 2.93 -4.55
C GLY A 93 13.69 1.66 -4.98
N GLY A 94 14.46 1.72 -6.07
CA GLY A 94 15.34 0.64 -6.51
C GLY A 94 14.65 -0.68 -6.86
N LEU A 95 15.36 -1.80 -6.69
CA LEU A 95 14.86 -3.15 -7.02
C LEU A 95 13.66 -3.55 -6.15
N ALA A 96 13.71 -3.30 -4.85
CA ALA A 96 12.63 -3.61 -3.92
C ALA A 96 11.30 -2.97 -4.33
N ALA A 97 11.34 -1.72 -4.83
CA ALA A 97 10.15 -1.06 -5.35
C ALA A 97 9.59 -1.70 -6.61
N ARG A 98 10.44 -2.18 -7.52
CA ARG A 98 10.02 -2.87 -8.75
C ARG A 98 9.37 -4.22 -8.45
N GLU A 99 9.95 -4.97 -7.50
CA GLU A 99 9.39 -6.25 -7.05
C GLU A 99 8.07 -6.06 -6.31
N LEU A 100 7.98 -5.07 -5.44
CA LEU A 100 6.72 -4.71 -4.78
C LEU A 100 5.66 -4.25 -5.79
N ALA A 101 6.02 -3.44 -6.78
CA ALA A 101 5.10 -2.96 -7.83
C ALA A 101 4.43 -4.09 -8.63
N GLY A 102 5.04 -5.28 -8.71
CA GLY A 102 4.43 -6.47 -9.32
C GLY A 102 3.37 -7.17 -8.46
N ARG A 103 3.30 -6.83 -7.17
CA ARG A 103 2.44 -7.45 -6.15
C ARG A 103 1.29 -6.53 -5.67
N VAL A 104 1.32 -5.25 -6.03
CA VAL A 104 0.25 -4.25 -5.77
C VAL A 104 -0.79 -4.27 -6.88
#